data_AF-A0A327NJQ8-F1
#
_entry.id   AF-A0A327NJQ8-F1
#
_cell.length_a   1.000
_cell.length_b   1.000
_cell.length_c   1.000
_cell.angle_alpha   90.00
_cell.angle_beta   90.00
_cell.angle_gamma   90.00
#
_symmetry.space_group_name_H-M   'P 1'
#
loop_
_entity.id
_entity.type
_entity.pdbx_description
1 polymer ?
#
loop_
_entity_poly.entity_id
_entity_poly.type
_entity_poly.pdbx_seq_one_letter_code
_entity_poly.pdbx_strand_id
1 'polypeptide(L)'
;MERRSALVTLGAMSLGAASPKLETGEILKEPYKLTKQTLKADILVIGGGTAGVVAAIQAGRAGRKTILVENGSQLGGTTTTGGVAFPGIFFAWGKQIISGIGWEMVQEAVALNDDTLPNFSIPHGKNHPKHQVRLNGQLYAMLLEEKCVQAGVQIRFYETPTQITFQKNNWVVETVGKGTMTQITCNQLIDCTGNAYATSIAGFDVLRESVTQPGTLMFKLGGYDFSSLDVKLIQARYQEAIQKGELVKTDFRNNIIGLLRSAGDNIQHVMGADSTTSETHTVANIKGRASLLQTLRFLRTLPGCEKTKLIDMQNETAVRETYRIDGHYKITQADYVTGKLFDDSVSYSYYPIDVHDENGVVPDHLAEGIVPTVPLRALIPKNSRNFLVAGRCVSSDRLANSALRVQASCMGMGQAAGAAAVLANMQNKTPLDVSMSDLRKLLEEHGGIVPGTSSKG
;
A
#
# COMPACT_ATOMS: atom_id res chain seq x y z
N MET A 1 68.16 47.04 -25.67
CA MET A 1 68.08 46.19 -26.88
C MET A 1 68.90 44.94 -26.57
N GLU A 2 68.41 43.71 -26.49
CA GLU A 2 67.20 43.06 -26.97
C GLU A 2 66.77 41.90 -26.04
N ARG A 3 65.44 41.66 -26.02
CA ARG A 3 64.68 40.42 -25.82
C ARG A 3 65.43 39.10 -25.53
N ARG A 4 65.02 38.32 -24.51
CA ARG A 4 64.16 37.11 -24.64
C ARG A 4 63.97 36.36 -23.32
N SER A 5 62.91 35.58 -23.32
CA SER A 5 62.18 34.91 -22.24
C SER A 5 62.72 33.57 -21.76
N ALA A 6 62.21 33.20 -20.58
CA ALA A 6 61.78 31.87 -20.14
C ALA A 6 62.84 30.84 -19.76
N LEU A 7 62.87 30.50 -18.47
CA LEU A 7 62.93 29.10 -18.04
C LEU A 7 62.43 28.94 -16.59
N VAL A 8 61.43 28.08 -16.49
CA VAL A 8 60.83 27.40 -15.35
C VAL A 8 61.84 27.12 -14.22
N THR A 9 61.56 27.62 -13.02
CA THR A 9 62.20 27.15 -11.78
C THR A 9 61.18 26.33 -11.00
N LEU A 10 61.31 25.00 -11.14
CA LEU A 10 60.68 24.00 -10.31
C LEU A 10 61.67 23.66 -9.18
N GLY A 11 61.18 23.64 -7.94
CA GLY A 11 61.82 22.88 -6.86
C GLY A 11 62.46 23.71 -5.75
N ALA A 12 61.69 23.93 -4.68
CA ALA A 12 62.04 23.58 -3.29
C ALA A 12 61.29 24.49 -2.31
N MET A 13 60.10 24.08 -1.86
CA MET A 13 59.64 24.45 -0.53
C MET A 13 59.10 23.21 0.19
N SER A 14 59.97 22.77 1.08
CA SER A 14 59.81 21.93 2.25
C SER A 14 58.40 21.81 2.83
N LEU A 15 58.00 20.54 2.98
CA LEU A 15 57.11 19.97 3.99
C LEU A 15 57.02 20.79 5.29
N GLY A 16 56.04 21.69 5.35
CA GLY A 16 55.47 22.16 6.60
C GLY A 16 54.34 21.21 6.98
N ALA A 17 54.57 20.42 8.02
CA ALA A 17 53.56 19.55 8.62
C ALA A 17 52.35 20.39 9.07
N ALA A 18 51.29 20.40 8.26
CA ALA A 18 49.98 20.76 8.74
C ALA A 18 49.49 19.58 9.59
N SER A 19 49.75 19.63 10.90
CA SER A 19 48.99 18.82 11.84
C SER A 19 47.51 19.04 11.55
N PRO A 20 46.70 18.00 11.30
CA PRO A 20 45.26 18.20 11.33
C PRO A 20 44.97 18.78 12.71
N LYS A 21 44.32 19.96 12.76
CA LYS A 21 43.72 20.42 14.00
C LYS A 21 42.83 19.27 14.44
N LEU A 22 43.20 18.59 15.53
CA LEU A 22 42.27 17.74 16.26
C LEU A 22 41.03 18.60 16.47
N GLU A 23 39.93 18.21 15.85
CA GLU A 23 38.65 18.87 16.06
C GLU A 23 38.40 18.92 17.56
N THR A 24 38.07 20.12 18.03
CA THR A 24 37.65 20.35 19.41
C THR A 24 36.56 19.35 19.74
N GLY A 25 36.79 18.58 20.81
CA GLY A 25 35.94 17.48 21.25
C GLY A 25 34.49 17.86 21.52
N GLU A 26 33.73 16.84 21.86
CA GLU A 26 32.27 16.83 22.06
C GLU A 26 31.76 18.08 22.79
N ILE A 27 30.86 18.83 22.14
CA ILE A 27 30.11 19.92 22.76
C ILE A 27 28.93 19.31 23.51
N LEU A 28 28.78 19.64 24.78
CA LEU A 28 27.58 19.32 25.56
C LEU A 28 26.36 19.95 24.87
N LYS A 29 25.48 19.11 24.30
CA LYS A 29 24.20 19.53 23.75
C LYS A 29 23.12 19.31 24.80
N GLU A 30 22.38 20.35 25.13
CA GLU A 30 21.17 20.26 25.97
C GLU A 30 20.24 19.15 25.47
N PRO A 31 19.51 18.44 26.37
CA PRO A 31 18.56 17.42 25.98
C PRO A 31 17.60 17.91 24.88
N TYR A 32 17.39 17.07 23.87
CA TYR A 32 16.59 17.42 22.70
C TYR A 32 15.14 17.79 23.10
N LYS A 33 14.67 18.96 22.66
CA LYS A 33 13.26 19.38 22.82
C LYS A 33 12.53 19.24 21.49
N LEU A 34 11.30 18.72 21.53
CA LEU A 34 10.46 18.60 20.34
C LEU A 34 10.15 19.98 19.76
N THR A 35 10.31 20.12 18.44
CA THR A 35 9.93 21.34 17.72
C THR A 35 8.43 21.32 17.46
N LYS A 36 7.72 22.32 17.98
CA LYS A 36 6.28 22.48 17.72
C LYS A 36 6.05 23.21 16.41
N GLN A 37 5.18 22.68 15.56
CA GLN A 37 4.83 23.24 14.25
C GLN A 37 3.32 23.37 14.10
N THR A 38 2.88 24.37 13.33
CA THR A 38 1.48 24.52 12.93
C THR A 38 1.42 24.62 11.42
N LEU A 39 0.66 23.72 10.79
CA LEU A 39 0.45 23.67 9.35
C LEU A 39 -1.04 23.81 9.03
N LYS A 40 -1.30 24.25 7.80
CA LYS A 40 -2.65 24.31 7.22
C LYS A 40 -2.65 23.63 5.87
N ALA A 41 -3.66 22.82 5.61
CA ALA A 41 -3.92 22.18 4.32
C ALA A 41 -5.39 22.36 3.94
N ASP A 42 -5.71 22.29 2.66
CA ASP A 42 -7.09 22.14 2.22
C ASP A 42 -7.53 20.69 2.45
N ILE A 43 -6.64 19.76 2.08
CA ILE A 43 -6.84 18.31 2.17
C ILE A 43 -5.66 17.70 2.93
N LEU A 44 -5.97 16.93 3.98
CA LEU A 44 -5.00 16.10 4.68
C LEU A 44 -5.30 14.63 4.40
N VAL A 45 -4.29 13.89 3.97
CA VAL A 45 -4.37 12.42 3.79
C VAL A 45 -3.49 11.77 4.85
N ILE A 46 -4.04 10.78 5.56
CA ILE A 46 -3.30 9.99 6.55
C ILE A 46 -3.16 8.57 6.02
N GLY A 47 -1.92 8.15 5.76
CA GLY A 47 -1.54 6.89 5.13
C GLY A 47 -1.21 7.07 3.65
N GLY A 48 0.07 6.91 3.30
CA GLY A 48 0.65 6.93 1.95
C GLY A 48 0.67 5.58 1.26
N GLY A 49 -0.22 4.66 1.66
CA GLY A 49 -0.41 3.37 1.02
C GLY A 49 -1.03 3.47 -0.38
N THR A 50 -1.46 2.34 -0.92
CA THR A 50 -1.98 2.22 -2.31
C THR A 50 -3.11 3.20 -2.63
N ALA A 51 -4.05 3.44 -1.72
CA ALA A 51 -5.14 4.39 -1.93
C ALA A 51 -4.71 5.85 -1.65
N GLY A 52 -3.96 6.07 -0.58
CA GLY A 52 -3.67 7.42 -0.10
C GLY A 52 -2.72 8.22 -0.98
N VAL A 53 -1.73 7.55 -1.60
CA VAL A 53 -0.88 8.23 -2.57
C VAL A 53 -1.69 8.72 -3.78
N VAL A 54 -2.65 7.92 -4.25
CA VAL A 54 -3.53 8.28 -5.36
C VAL A 54 -4.48 9.43 -4.96
N ALA A 55 -5.04 9.38 -3.76
CA ALA A 55 -5.88 10.46 -3.23
C ALA A 55 -5.12 11.79 -3.11
N ALA A 56 -3.87 11.74 -2.64
CA ALA A 56 -3.02 12.92 -2.49
C ALA A 56 -2.63 13.53 -3.84
N ILE A 57 -2.25 12.70 -4.82
CA ILE A 57 -1.93 13.17 -6.19
C ILE A 57 -3.19 13.77 -6.85
N GLN A 58 -4.36 13.14 -6.72
CA GLN A 58 -5.61 13.68 -7.23
C GLN A 58 -5.90 15.08 -6.67
N ALA A 59 -5.74 15.25 -5.36
CA ALA A 59 -5.93 16.52 -4.68
C ALA A 59 -4.92 17.59 -5.12
N GLY A 60 -3.64 17.22 -5.20
CA GLY A 60 -2.56 18.11 -5.65
C GLY A 60 -2.72 18.56 -7.10
N ARG A 61 -3.04 17.63 -8.02
CA ARG A 61 -3.31 17.95 -9.45
C ARG A 61 -4.51 18.88 -9.63
N ALA A 62 -5.51 18.78 -8.76
CA ALA A 62 -6.63 19.72 -8.72
C ALA A 62 -6.31 21.06 -8.02
N GLY A 63 -5.04 21.34 -7.75
CA GLY A 63 -4.56 22.60 -7.20
C GLY A 63 -4.92 22.83 -5.73
N ARG A 64 -5.19 21.79 -4.96
CA ARG A 64 -5.44 21.92 -3.51
C ARG A 64 -4.13 21.82 -2.73
N LYS A 65 -4.00 22.62 -1.67
CA LYS A 65 -2.88 22.49 -0.73
C LYS A 65 -3.02 21.19 0.04
N THR A 66 -2.17 20.22 -0.30
CA THR A 66 -2.31 18.83 0.16
C THR A 66 -1.12 18.41 1.02
N ILE A 67 -1.41 17.84 2.19
CA ILE A 67 -0.40 17.21 3.05
C ILE A 67 -0.71 15.71 3.11
N LEU A 68 0.32 14.88 2.97
CA LEU A 68 0.26 13.42 3.13
C LEU A 68 1.14 13.01 4.30
N VAL A 69 0.53 12.43 5.34
CA VAL A 69 1.24 11.90 6.52
C VAL A 69 1.34 10.38 6.39
N GLU A 70 2.55 9.84 6.49
CA GLU A 70 2.87 8.42 6.39
C GLU A 70 3.74 8.00 7.59
N ASN A 71 3.37 6.90 8.25
CA ASN A 71 4.10 6.40 9.42
C ASN A 71 5.36 5.60 9.03
N GLY A 72 5.37 5.02 7.84
CA GLY A 72 6.50 4.33 7.24
C GLY A 72 7.51 5.26 6.56
N SER A 73 8.43 4.62 5.84
CA SER A 73 9.58 5.26 5.20
C SER A 73 9.39 5.60 3.73
N GLN A 74 8.32 5.13 3.10
CA GLN A 74 8.11 5.20 1.66
C GLN A 74 6.62 5.09 1.33
N LEU A 75 6.24 5.44 0.10
CA LEU A 75 4.86 5.37 -0.40
C LEU A 75 4.54 4.01 -1.05
N GLY A 76 3.25 3.72 -1.21
CA GLY A 76 2.72 2.58 -1.98
C GLY A 76 2.21 1.40 -1.15
N GLY A 77 2.54 1.36 0.15
CA GLY A 77 1.97 0.42 1.13
C GLY A 77 2.18 -1.04 0.75
N THR A 78 1.09 -1.81 0.59
CA THR A 78 1.14 -3.24 0.29
C THR A 78 1.91 -3.58 -1.00
N THR A 79 1.88 -2.70 -2.00
CA THR A 79 2.63 -2.89 -3.26
C THR A 79 4.14 -2.78 -3.06
N THR A 80 4.58 -1.89 -2.18
CA THR A 80 5.99 -1.53 -2.00
C THR A 80 6.53 -2.10 -0.69
N THR A 81 6.15 -1.54 0.46
CA THR A 81 6.59 -1.96 1.80
C THR A 81 6.19 -3.39 2.14
N GLY A 82 5.00 -3.81 1.72
CA GLY A 82 4.55 -5.20 1.85
C GLY A 82 5.06 -6.13 0.73
N GLY A 83 5.59 -5.55 -0.35
CA GLY A 83 6.12 -6.22 -1.56
C GLY A 83 5.20 -7.19 -2.27
N VAL A 84 3.87 -7.03 -2.14
CA VAL A 84 2.89 -7.66 -3.03
C VAL A 84 2.90 -6.87 -4.35
N ALA A 85 4.05 -6.82 -5.03
CA ALA A 85 4.35 -5.91 -6.12
C ALA A 85 3.75 -6.40 -7.46
N PHE A 86 2.45 -6.69 -7.45
CA PHE A 86 1.71 -7.16 -8.62
C PHE A 86 0.27 -6.62 -8.62
N PRO A 87 0.08 -5.29 -8.63
CA PRO A 87 -1.25 -4.70 -8.55
C PRO A 87 -2.19 -5.23 -9.64
N GLY A 88 -3.43 -5.44 -9.23
CA GLY A 88 -4.51 -5.90 -10.08
C GLY A 88 -5.83 -5.93 -9.31
N ILE A 89 -6.96 -6.11 -9.99
CA ILE A 89 -7.11 -6.26 -11.45
C ILE A 89 -7.72 -4.99 -12.05
N PHE A 90 -7.12 -4.47 -13.13
CA PHE A 90 -7.58 -3.25 -13.80
C PHE A 90 -8.57 -3.52 -14.95
N PHE A 91 -8.67 -4.77 -15.39
CA PHE A 91 -9.48 -5.20 -16.54
C PHE A 91 -10.40 -6.36 -16.15
N ALA A 92 -11.69 -6.23 -16.45
CA ALA A 92 -12.68 -7.29 -16.28
C ALA A 92 -13.31 -7.62 -17.64
N TRP A 93 -13.40 -8.90 -17.97
CA TRP A 93 -14.11 -9.38 -19.17
C TRP A 93 -13.65 -8.71 -20.47
N GLY A 94 -12.34 -8.50 -20.62
CA GLY A 94 -11.74 -7.88 -21.81
C GLY A 94 -11.88 -6.36 -21.89
N LYS A 95 -12.44 -5.70 -20.85
CA LYS A 95 -12.59 -4.25 -20.78
C LYS A 95 -11.80 -3.67 -19.62
N GLN A 96 -11.17 -2.52 -19.83
CA GLN A 96 -10.59 -1.77 -18.73
C GLN A 96 -11.72 -1.20 -17.86
N ILE A 97 -11.62 -1.39 -16.55
CA ILE A 97 -12.63 -0.93 -15.59
C ILE A 97 -12.04 0.03 -14.55
N ILE A 98 -10.73 0.00 -14.33
CA ILE A 98 -10.02 0.92 -13.44
C ILE A 98 -8.88 1.53 -14.23
N SER A 99 -8.81 2.86 -14.23
CA SER A 99 -7.79 3.66 -14.90
C SER A 99 -7.40 4.84 -14.00
N GLY A 100 -6.88 5.93 -14.59
CA GLY A 100 -6.53 7.17 -13.91
C GLY A 100 -5.17 7.09 -13.25
N ILE A 101 -4.99 7.86 -12.18
CA ILE A 101 -3.69 8.07 -11.55
C ILE A 101 -3.05 6.74 -11.13
N GLY A 102 -3.82 5.82 -10.53
CA GLY A 102 -3.29 4.52 -10.13
C GLY A 102 -2.79 3.68 -11.31
N TRP A 103 -3.49 3.71 -12.44
CA TRP A 103 -3.11 2.99 -13.64
C TRP A 103 -1.94 3.65 -14.37
N GLU A 104 -1.94 4.99 -14.48
CA GLU A 104 -0.81 5.79 -14.96
C GLU A 104 0.49 5.35 -14.27
N MET A 105 0.46 5.25 -12.94
CA MET A 105 1.65 4.87 -12.19
C MET A 105 2.16 3.47 -12.49
N VAL A 106 1.23 2.53 -12.67
CA VAL A 106 1.57 1.15 -13.04
C VAL A 106 2.19 1.12 -14.43
N GLN A 107 1.61 1.83 -15.41
CA GLN A 107 2.11 1.87 -16.77
C GLN A 107 3.52 2.50 -16.86
N GLU A 108 3.74 3.61 -16.17
CA GLU A 108 5.04 4.27 -16.15
C GLU A 108 6.11 3.41 -15.48
N ALA A 109 5.79 2.73 -14.38
CA ALA A 109 6.73 1.83 -13.73
C ALA A 109 7.10 0.63 -14.60
N VAL A 110 6.13 0.07 -15.33
CA VAL A 110 6.37 -0.99 -16.32
C VAL A 110 7.27 -0.50 -17.44
N ALA A 111 6.96 0.66 -18.02
CA ALA A 111 7.74 1.24 -19.10
C ALA A 111 9.17 1.58 -18.67
N LEU A 112 9.37 2.14 -17.47
CA LEU A 112 10.68 2.53 -16.96
C LEU A 112 11.57 1.32 -16.59
N ASN A 113 10.96 0.18 -16.25
CA ASN A 113 11.68 -1.04 -15.91
C ASN A 113 11.85 -2.00 -17.12
N ASP A 114 11.43 -1.59 -18.33
CA ASP A 114 11.37 -2.43 -19.54
C ASP A 114 10.55 -3.73 -19.35
N ASP A 115 9.55 -3.70 -18.46
CA ASP A 115 8.65 -4.82 -18.23
C ASP A 115 7.54 -4.87 -19.31
N THR A 116 6.83 -5.99 -19.37
CA THR A 116 5.70 -6.18 -20.30
C THR A 116 4.37 -6.21 -19.58
N LEU A 117 3.40 -5.44 -20.07
CA LEU A 117 2.01 -5.57 -19.63
C LEU A 117 1.40 -6.90 -20.11
N PRO A 118 0.52 -7.53 -19.30
CA PRO A 118 -0.30 -8.63 -19.75
C PRO A 118 -1.16 -8.28 -20.98
N ASN A 119 -1.49 -9.28 -21.80
CA ASN A 119 -2.50 -9.11 -22.85
C ASN A 119 -3.91 -9.11 -22.24
N PHE A 120 -4.43 -7.91 -21.96
CA PHE A 120 -5.73 -7.74 -21.32
C PHE A 120 -6.94 -8.05 -22.20
N SER A 121 -6.76 -8.24 -23.52
CA SER A 121 -7.85 -8.56 -24.45
C SER A 121 -8.40 -9.98 -24.28
N ILE A 122 -7.68 -10.85 -23.57
CA ILE A 122 -8.07 -12.25 -23.34
C ILE A 122 -8.70 -12.35 -21.94
N PRO A 123 -10.02 -12.54 -21.81
CA PRO A 123 -10.63 -12.82 -20.52
C PRO A 123 -10.03 -14.08 -19.92
N HIS A 124 -9.56 -14.00 -18.68
CA HIS A 124 -8.85 -15.10 -18.03
C HIS A 124 -9.74 -15.89 -17.06
N GLY A 125 -10.96 -15.42 -16.78
CA GLY A 125 -11.92 -16.06 -15.86
C GLY A 125 -11.27 -16.47 -14.54
N LYS A 126 -11.16 -17.79 -14.31
CA LYS A 126 -10.55 -18.35 -13.08
C LYS A 126 -9.03 -18.08 -12.95
N ASN A 127 -8.33 -17.79 -14.05
CA ASN A 127 -6.88 -17.53 -14.08
C ASN A 127 -6.53 -16.04 -13.89
N HIS A 128 -7.25 -15.38 -12.98
CA HIS A 128 -7.09 -13.97 -12.63
C HIS A 128 -5.67 -13.46 -12.30
N PRO A 129 -4.72 -14.28 -11.79
CA PRO A 129 -3.34 -13.82 -11.63
C PRO A 129 -2.66 -13.43 -12.96
N LYS A 130 -3.15 -13.90 -14.11
CA LYS A 130 -2.59 -13.53 -15.43
C LYS A 130 -2.76 -12.05 -15.78
N HIS A 131 -3.71 -11.34 -15.15
CA HIS A 131 -3.91 -9.90 -15.36
C HIS A 131 -3.38 -9.04 -14.20
N GLN A 132 -2.61 -9.64 -13.29
CA GLN A 132 -1.81 -8.87 -12.34
C GLN A 132 -0.56 -8.33 -13.04
N VAL A 133 -0.19 -7.10 -12.76
CA VAL A 133 0.97 -6.45 -13.39
C VAL A 133 2.14 -6.49 -12.43
N ARG A 134 3.14 -7.37 -12.66
CA ARG A 134 4.33 -7.40 -11.81
C ARG A 134 5.14 -6.13 -11.99
N LEU A 135 5.63 -5.59 -10.87
CA LEU A 135 6.40 -4.36 -10.81
C LEU A 135 7.69 -4.58 -10.03
N ASN A 136 8.69 -3.78 -10.36
CA ASN A 136 9.78 -3.47 -9.44
C ASN A 136 9.24 -2.52 -8.34
N GLY A 137 9.04 -3.04 -7.13
CA GLY A 137 8.42 -2.30 -6.03
C GLY A 137 9.19 -1.07 -5.57
N GLN A 138 10.53 -1.12 -5.61
CA GLN A 138 11.40 0.00 -5.22
C GLN A 138 11.36 1.11 -6.28
N LEU A 139 11.39 0.74 -7.56
CA LEU A 139 11.18 1.70 -8.66
C LEU A 139 9.80 2.35 -8.56
N TYR A 140 8.76 1.56 -8.30
CA TYR A 140 7.41 2.08 -8.12
C TYR A 140 7.33 3.07 -6.94
N ALA A 141 7.99 2.80 -5.81
CA ALA A 141 8.03 3.72 -4.66
C ALA A 141 8.66 5.08 -5.01
N MET A 142 9.81 5.09 -5.69
CA MET A 142 10.46 6.33 -6.13
C MET A 142 9.57 7.13 -7.08
N LEU A 143 8.90 6.45 -8.01
CA LEU A 143 8.02 7.08 -8.98
C LEU A 143 6.78 7.70 -8.30
N LEU A 144 6.22 7.03 -7.28
CA LEU A 144 5.14 7.59 -6.47
C LEU A 144 5.55 8.88 -5.75
N GLU A 145 6.76 8.91 -5.18
CA GLU A 145 7.30 10.09 -4.50
C GLU A 145 7.50 11.25 -5.48
N GLU A 146 8.07 10.98 -6.65
CA GLU A 146 8.24 11.97 -7.71
C GLU A 146 6.89 12.61 -8.08
N LYS A 147 5.86 11.79 -8.29
CA LYS A 147 4.54 12.27 -8.71
C LYS A 147 3.80 13.05 -7.64
N CYS A 148 3.97 12.67 -6.37
CA CYS A 148 3.51 13.49 -5.26
C CYS A 148 4.18 14.86 -5.24
N VAL A 149 5.51 14.93 -5.40
CA VAL A 149 6.25 16.19 -5.43
C VAL A 149 5.83 17.06 -6.62
N GLN A 150 5.71 16.47 -7.81
CA GLN A 150 5.21 17.16 -9.02
C GLN A 150 3.79 17.71 -8.83
N ALA A 151 2.93 16.99 -8.11
CA ALA A 151 1.58 17.44 -7.79
C ALA A 151 1.53 18.47 -6.63
N GLY A 152 2.68 18.88 -6.08
CA GLY A 152 2.75 19.83 -4.97
C GLY A 152 2.31 19.26 -3.62
N VAL A 153 2.28 17.94 -3.47
CA VAL A 153 1.94 17.27 -2.20
C VAL A 153 3.11 17.39 -1.23
N GLN A 154 2.84 17.89 -0.02
CA GLN A 154 3.81 17.87 1.06
C GLN A 154 3.79 16.51 1.76
N ILE A 155 4.78 15.66 1.48
CA ILE A 155 4.93 14.35 2.12
C ILE A 155 5.60 14.48 3.49
N ARG A 156 5.11 13.73 4.49
CA ARG A 156 5.66 13.65 5.84
C ARG A 156 5.80 12.19 6.27
N PHE A 157 7.00 11.64 6.17
CA PHE A 157 7.33 10.27 6.60
C PHE A 157 7.62 10.18 8.10
N TYR A 158 7.51 8.97 8.65
CA TYR A 158 7.75 8.67 10.06
C TYR A 158 6.94 9.53 11.02
N GLU A 159 5.73 9.90 10.62
CA GLU A 159 4.86 10.79 11.37
C GLU A 159 3.50 10.12 11.58
N THR A 160 3.02 10.14 12.82
CA THR A 160 1.79 9.42 13.21
C THR A 160 0.84 10.38 13.92
N PRO A 161 -0.46 10.36 13.60
CA PRO A 161 -1.43 11.17 14.33
C PRO A 161 -1.67 10.61 15.73
N THR A 162 -1.72 11.51 16.71
CA THR A 162 -1.95 11.23 18.13
C THR A 162 -3.32 11.70 18.60
N GLN A 163 -3.89 12.71 17.93
CA GLN A 163 -5.22 13.22 18.23
C GLN A 163 -5.85 13.80 16.97
N ILE A 164 -7.16 13.59 16.79
CA ILE A 164 -7.95 14.17 15.69
C ILE A 164 -9.23 14.75 16.30
N THR A 165 -9.46 16.04 16.10
CA THR A 165 -10.68 16.71 16.60
C THR A 165 -11.29 17.59 15.52
N PHE A 166 -12.62 17.71 15.52
CA PHE A 166 -13.33 18.63 14.65
C PHE A 166 -13.67 19.91 15.40
N GLN A 167 -13.15 21.05 14.96
CA GLN A 167 -13.33 22.35 15.61
C GLN A 167 -13.51 23.45 14.57
N LYS A 168 -14.48 24.34 14.76
CA LYS A 168 -14.71 25.52 13.89
C LYS A 168 -14.74 25.16 12.40
N ASN A 169 -15.48 24.11 12.05
CA ASN A 169 -15.64 23.62 10.67
C ASN A 169 -14.36 23.06 10.01
N ASN A 170 -13.34 22.72 10.80
CA ASN A 170 -12.10 22.13 10.32
C ASN A 170 -11.67 20.97 11.21
N TRP A 171 -10.91 20.05 10.63
CA TRP A 171 -10.18 19.04 11.37
C TRP A 171 -8.88 19.64 11.90
N VAL A 172 -8.57 19.36 13.16
CA VAL A 172 -7.29 19.63 13.80
C VAL A 172 -6.66 18.30 14.15
N VAL A 173 -5.55 17.97 13.48
CA VAL A 173 -4.82 16.73 13.63
C VAL A 173 -3.48 17.03 14.30
N GLU A 174 -3.27 16.49 15.49
CA GLU A 174 -1.97 16.49 16.13
C GLU A 174 -1.19 15.25 15.69
N THR A 175 0.07 15.45 15.32
CA THR A 175 0.98 14.39 14.90
C THR A 175 2.30 14.49 15.64
N VAL A 176 2.96 13.35 15.79
CA VAL A 176 4.33 13.27 16.30
C VAL A 176 5.20 12.60 15.24
N GLY A 177 6.31 13.24 14.92
CA GLY A 177 7.37 12.71 14.05
C GLY A 177 8.72 12.77 14.75
N LYS A 178 9.77 12.30 14.07
CA LYS A 178 11.14 12.38 14.58
C LYS A 178 11.52 13.83 14.87
N GLY A 179 11.51 14.19 16.15
CA GLY A 179 11.89 15.50 16.64
C GLY A 179 10.84 16.61 16.52
N THR A 180 9.63 16.30 16.04
CA THR A 180 8.57 17.30 15.82
C THR A 180 7.24 16.88 16.43
N MET A 181 6.50 17.88 16.90
CA MET A 181 5.06 17.78 17.14
C MET A 181 4.36 18.78 16.23
N THR A 182 3.45 18.32 15.38
CA THR A 182 2.81 19.17 14.39
C THR A 182 1.30 19.19 14.61
N GLN A 183 0.72 20.38 14.65
CA GLN A 183 -0.71 20.56 14.56
C GLN A 183 -1.07 20.93 13.12
N ILE A 184 -1.84 20.08 12.44
CA ILE A 184 -2.28 20.30 11.07
C ILE A 184 -3.77 20.61 11.09
N THR A 185 -4.15 21.82 10.67
CA THR A 185 -5.56 22.16 10.42
C THR A 185 -5.91 21.92 8.97
N CYS A 186 -7.02 21.23 8.71
CA CYS A 186 -7.50 21.01 7.35
C CYS A 186 -9.03 21.08 7.24
N ASN A 187 -9.52 21.36 6.04
CA ASN A 187 -10.95 21.35 5.77
C ASN A 187 -11.46 19.92 5.56
N GLN A 188 -10.78 19.15 4.69
CA GLN A 188 -11.12 17.76 4.38
C GLN A 188 -10.03 16.82 4.88
N LEU A 189 -10.44 15.71 5.49
CA LEU A 189 -9.56 14.67 6.00
C LEU A 189 -9.87 13.33 5.32
N ILE A 190 -8.84 12.63 4.84
CA ILE A 190 -8.97 11.32 4.21
C ILE A 190 -8.13 10.28 4.96
N ASP A 191 -8.78 9.27 5.55
CA ASP A 191 -8.12 8.14 6.18
C ASP A 191 -7.82 7.03 5.15
N CYS A 192 -6.54 6.87 4.87
CA CYS A 192 -5.96 5.85 4.00
C CYS A 192 -4.98 4.94 4.75
N THR A 193 -5.10 4.86 6.09
CA THR A 193 -4.24 4.03 6.95
C THR A 193 -4.44 2.53 6.72
N GLY A 194 -5.55 2.16 6.07
CA GLY A 194 -5.92 0.78 5.78
C GLY A 194 -6.40 -0.01 7.00
N ASN A 195 -6.22 0.49 8.22
CA ASN A 195 -6.71 -0.10 9.46
C ASN A 195 -7.70 0.82 10.20
N ALA A 196 -8.24 1.83 9.51
CA ALA A 196 -9.16 2.83 10.04
C ALA A 196 -8.64 3.55 11.31
N TYR A 197 -7.32 3.68 11.45
CA TYR A 197 -6.72 4.27 12.66
C TYR A 197 -7.13 5.74 12.83
N ALA A 198 -7.04 6.55 11.77
CA ALA A 198 -7.46 7.95 11.84
C ALA A 198 -8.97 8.08 12.10
N THR A 199 -9.78 7.21 11.51
CA THR A 199 -11.23 7.15 11.75
C THR A 199 -11.55 6.86 13.21
N SER A 200 -10.89 5.87 13.80
CA SER A 200 -11.10 5.47 15.20
C SER A 200 -10.68 6.57 16.18
N ILE A 201 -9.50 7.17 16.02
CA ILE A 201 -9.05 8.25 16.92
C ILE A 201 -9.84 9.56 16.73
N ALA A 202 -10.52 9.74 15.60
CA ALA A 202 -11.47 10.82 15.36
C ALA A 202 -12.83 10.60 16.07
N GLY A 203 -13.03 9.43 16.67
CA GLY A 203 -14.23 9.09 17.45
C GLY A 203 -15.37 8.47 16.64
N PHE A 204 -15.10 7.93 15.45
CA PHE A 204 -16.10 7.24 14.64
C PHE A 204 -16.06 5.72 14.82
N ASP A 205 -17.21 5.08 14.64
CA ASP A 205 -17.36 3.64 14.78
C ASP A 205 -16.61 2.88 13.67
N VAL A 206 -15.97 1.79 14.08
CA VAL A 206 -15.25 0.87 13.21
C VAL A 206 -15.75 -0.56 13.41
N LEU A 207 -15.76 -1.32 12.33
CA LEU A 207 -16.20 -2.69 12.24
C LEU A 207 -14.99 -3.62 12.18
N ARG A 208 -15.07 -4.74 12.89
CA ARG A 208 -14.06 -5.80 12.87
C ARG A 208 -14.63 -7.16 13.25
N GLU A 209 -14.05 -8.18 12.66
CA GLU A 209 -14.34 -9.57 12.89
C GLU A 209 -13.49 -10.16 14.03
N SER A 210 -14.00 -11.22 14.66
CA SER A 210 -13.33 -11.90 15.77
C SER A 210 -11.99 -12.55 15.37
N VAL A 211 -11.80 -12.81 14.08
CA VAL A 211 -10.59 -13.40 13.51
C VAL A 211 -10.11 -12.57 12.32
N THR A 212 -8.79 -12.51 12.12
CA THR A 212 -8.18 -11.88 10.94
C THR A 212 -7.69 -12.92 9.95
N GLN A 213 -7.72 -12.57 8.66
CA GLN A 213 -7.02 -13.34 7.63
C GLN A 213 -5.50 -13.35 7.88
N PRO A 214 -4.80 -14.45 7.56
CA PRO A 214 -3.35 -14.52 7.63
C PRO A 214 -2.68 -13.39 6.84
N GLY A 215 -1.61 -12.83 7.39
CA GLY A 215 -0.73 -11.91 6.67
C GLY A 215 0.24 -12.66 5.77
N THR A 216 1.02 -11.94 4.97
CA THR A 216 2.11 -12.53 4.18
C THR A 216 3.36 -11.68 4.30
N LEU A 217 4.48 -12.30 4.67
CA LEU A 217 5.80 -11.72 4.50
C LEU A 217 6.32 -12.17 3.13
N MET A 218 6.68 -11.22 2.29
CA MET A 218 7.19 -11.47 0.94
C MET A 218 8.71 -11.65 0.98
N PHE A 219 9.21 -12.67 0.30
CA PHE A 219 10.64 -12.96 0.21
C PHE A 219 10.98 -13.78 -1.05
N LYS A 220 12.27 -13.86 -1.36
CA LYS A 220 12.82 -14.67 -2.44
C LYS A 220 13.93 -15.57 -1.92
N LEU A 221 13.83 -16.86 -2.20
CA LEU A 221 14.88 -17.85 -1.95
C LEU A 221 15.68 -18.12 -3.24
N GLY A 222 16.89 -18.66 -3.07
CA GLY A 222 17.71 -19.14 -4.17
C GLY A 222 18.81 -20.06 -3.67
N GLY A 223 19.76 -20.41 -4.54
CA GLY A 223 20.87 -21.30 -4.18
C GLY A 223 20.55 -22.80 -4.25
N TYR A 224 19.48 -23.17 -4.97
CA TYR A 224 19.14 -24.54 -5.34
C TYR A 224 18.59 -24.54 -6.77
N ASP A 225 18.63 -25.70 -7.43
CA ASP A 225 17.96 -25.94 -8.71
C ASP A 225 16.76 -26.85 -8.47
N PHE A 226 15.55 -26.30 -8.59
CA PHE A 226 14.31 -27.04 -8.36
C PHE A 226 14.17 -28.28 -9.24
N SER A 227 14.68 -28.27 -10.47
CA SER A 227 14.56 -29.39 -11.42
C SER A 227 15.36 -30.63 -10.99
N SER A 228 16.38 -30.42 -10.15
CA SER A 228 17.27 -31.46 -9.63
C SER A 228 16.79 -32.09 -8.31
N LEU A 229 15.75 -31.53 -7.68
CA LEU A 229 15.33 -31.92 -6.34
C LEU A 229 14.48 -33.19 -6.34
N ASP A 230 14.75 -34.08 -5.38
CA ASP A 230 13.84 -35.19 -5.07
C ASP A 230 12.63 -34.67 -4.27
N VAL A 231 11.58 -34.30 -4.99
CA VAL A 231 10.35 -33.77 -4.41
C VAL A 231 9.64 -34.75 -3.46
N LYS A 232 9.78 -36.07 -3.66
CA LYS A 232 9.13 -37.06 -2.80
C LYS A 232 9.86 -37.14 -1.46
N LEU A 233 11.20 -37.19 -1.49
CA LEU A 233 12.01 -37.16 -0.28
C LEU A 233 11.78 -35.87 0.52
N ILE A 234 11.78 -34.72 -0.14
CA ILE A 234 11.54 -33.42 0.50
C ILE A 234 10.18 -33.38 1.16
N GLN A 235 9.12 -33.84 0.46
CA GLN A 235 7.78 -33.89 1.04
C GLN A 235 7.74 -34.79 2.28
N ALA A 236 8.38 -35.97 2.24
CA ALA A 236 8.42 -36.88 3.37
C ALA A 236 9.15 -36.27 4.59
N ARG A 237 10.32 -35.67 4.37
CA ARG A 237 11.10 -34.97 5.42
C ARG A 237 10.34 -33.80 6.01
N TYR A 238 9.61 -33.06 5.19
CA TYR A 238 8.78 -31.94 5.65
C TYR A 238 7.64 -32.45 6.54
N GLN A 239 6.94 -33.51 6.15
CA GLN A 239 5.89 -34.09 7.00
C GLN A 239 6.45 -34.63 8.32
N GLU A 240 7.63 -35.23 8.32
CA GLU A 240 8.33 -35.64 9.55
C GLU A 240 8.62 -34.44 10.46
N ALA A 241 9.15 -33.34 9.93
CA ALA A 241 9.43 -32.13 10.70
C ALA A 241 8.15 -31.49 11.28
N ILE A 242 7.04 -31.50 10.54
CA ILE A 242 5.73 -31.08 11.03
C ILE A 242 5.27 -31.96 12.20
N GLN A 243 5.37 -33.29 12.09
CA GLN A 243 4.96 -34.22 13.14
C GLN A 243 5.79 -34.07 14.42
N LYS A 244 7.06 -33.69 14.30
CA LYS A 244 7.94 -33.40 15.43
C LYS A 244 7.73 -32.01 16.04
N GLY A 245 6.91 -31.16 15.43
CA GLY A 245 6.70 -29.78 15.87
C GLY A 245 7.88 -28.84 15.58
N GLU A 246 8.81 -29.25 14.72
CA GLU A 246 9.95 -28.43 14.30
C GLU A 246 9.52 -27.32 13.32
N LEU A 247 8.46 -27.57 12.55
CA LEU A 247 7.85 -26.64 11.61
C LEU A 247 6.33 -26.58 11.84
N VAL A 248 5.72 -25.48 11.38
CA VAL A 248 4.28 -25.28 11.46
C VAL A 248 3.65 -25.45 10.08
N LYS A 249 2.59 -26.26 10.01
CA LYS A 249 1.93 -26.65 8.75
C LYS A 249 1.34 -25.45 8.01
N THR A 250 0.73 -24.53 8.76
CA THR A 250 0.01 -23.37 8.21
C THR A 250 0.95 -22.34 7.60
N ASP A 251 2.19 -22.24 8.07
CA ASP A 251 3.12 -21.17 7.69
C ASP A 251 3.33 -21.05 6.18
N PHE A 252 3.28 -22.14 5.43
CA PHE A 252 3.43 -22.16 3.97
C PHE A 252 2.31 -22.95 3.29
N ARG A 253 1.09 -22.90 3.85
CA ARG A 253 -0.11 -23.59 3.31
C ARG A 253 0.12 -25.09 3.10
N ASN A 254 0.90 -25.73 3.97
CA ASN A 254 1.33 -27.13 3.86
C ASN A 254 1.98 -27.49 2.51
N ASN A 255 2.64 -26.54 1.85
CA ASN A 255 3.07 -26.68 0.46
C ASN A 255 4.56 -26.34 0.27
N ILE A 256 5.43 -27.17 0.86
CA ILE A 256 6.89 -27.01 0.77
C ILE A 256 7.41 -27.08 -0.68
N ILE A 257 6.77 -27.89 -1.52
CA ILE A 257 7.13 -27.99 -2.94
C ILE A 257 6.74 -26.71 -3.68
N GLY A 258 5.59 -26.13 -3.36
CA GLY A 258 5.19 -24.81 -3.83
C GLY A 258 6.19 -23.73 -3.41
N LEU A 259 6.70 -23.79 -2.18
CA LEU A 259 7.69 -22.83 -1.66
C LEU A 259 8.96 -22.85 -2.49
N LEU A 260 9.49 -24.05 -2.76
CA LEU A 260 10.69 -24.24 -3.57
C LEU A 260 10.44 -23.91 -5.05
N ARG A 261 9.27 -24.24 -5.58
CA ARG A 261 8.93 -23.96 -6.99
C ARG A 261 8.77 -22.46 -7.26
N SER A 262 8.11 -21.73 -6.35
CA SER A 262 7.88 -20.29 -6.48
C SER A 262 9.01 -19.45 -5.90
N ALA A 263 10.03 -20.10 -5.33
CA ALA A 263 11.12 -19.45 -4.61
C ALA A 263 10.64 -18.48 -3.50
N GLY A 264 9.50 -18.75 -2.85
CA GLY A 264 8.96 -17.89 -1.78
C GLY A 264 7.87 -16.91 -2.20
N ASP A 265 7.58 -16.78 -3.50
CA ASP A 265 6.61 -15.81 -3.98
C ASP A 265 5.21 -16.06 -3.42
N ASN A 266 4.72 -15.09 -2.62
CA ASN A 266 3.38 -15.00 -2.02
C ASN A 266 2.83 -16.32 -1.43
N ILE A 267 3.67 -17.06 -0.71
CA ILE A 267 3.30 -18.37 -0.15
C ILE A 267 3.16 -18.43 1.36
N GLN A 268 3.80 -17.51 2.09
CA GLN A 268 3.75 -17.55 3.55
C GLN A 268 2.42 -17.03 4.09
N HIS A 269 1.86 -17.75 5.06
CA HIS A 269 0.71 -17.36 5.88
C HIS A 269 1.17 -17.09 7.30
N VAL A 270 1.14 -15.82 7.71
CA VAL A 270 1.39 -15.41 9.09
C VAL A 270 0.04 -15.38 9.81
N MET A 271 -0.28 -16.46 10.53
CA MET A 271 -1.55 -16.59 11.24
C MET A 271 -1.72 -15.51 12.32
N GLY A 272 -2.92 -14.92 12.38
CA GLY A 272 -3.24 -13.85 13.33
C GLY A 272 -2.44 -12.57 13.12
N ALA A 273 -1.96 -12.33 11.89
CA ALA A 273 -1.33 -11.05 11.56
C ALA A 273 -2.34 -9.90 11.76
N ASP A 274 -1.88 -8.84 12.40
CA ASP A 274 -2.69 -7.70 12.78
C ASP A 274 -1.81 -6.45 12.79
N SER A 275 -2.26 -5.38 12.13
CA SER A 275 -1.57 -4.10 12.07
C SER A 275 -2.36 -2.99 12.78
N THR A 276 -3.16 -3.32 13.79
CA THR A 276 -3.98 -2.34 14.53
C THR A 276 -3.13 -1.41 15.37
N THR A 277 -2.15 -1.95 16.08
CA THR A 277 -1.24 -1.19 16.95
C THR A 277 0.20 -1.48 16.58
N SER A 278 1.12 -0.66 17.09
CA SER A 278 2.56 -0.90 16.99
C SER A 278 2.95 -2.28 17.51
N GLU A 279 2.36 -2.71 18.62
CA GLU A 279 2.66 -3.97 19.31
C GLU A 279 2.18 -5.16 18.48
N THR A 280 0.93 -5.14 18.00
CA THR A 280 0.38 -6.26 17.21
C THR A 280 1.10 -6.40 15.87
N HIS A 281 1.45 -5.26 15.24
CA HIS A 281 2.21 -5.28 14.01
C HIS A 281 3.65 -5.81 14.22
N THR A 282 4.28 -5.44 15.33
CA THR A 282 5.59 -5.98 15.73
C THR A 282 5.54 -7.50 15.91
N VAL A 283 4.51 -8.02 16.57
CA VAL A 283 4.31 -9.46 16.73
C VAL A 283 4.14 -10.16 15.39
N ALA A 284 3.35 -9.61 14.47
CA ALA A 284 3.17 -10.18 13.12
C ALA A 284 4.52 -10.28 12.39
N ASN A 285 5.33 -9.22 12.43
CA ASN A 285 6.65 -9.17 11.81
C ASN A 285 7.63 -10.18 12.41
N ILE A 286 7.68 -10.31 13.74
CA ILE A 286 8.54 -11.29 14.40
C ILE A 286 8.11 -12.71 14.02
N LYS A 287 6.81 -13.02 14.04
CA LYS A 287 6.29 -14.33 13.67
C LYS A 287 6.64 -14.73 12.23
N GLY A 288 6.40 -13.83 11.27
CA GLY A 288 6.74 -14.08 9.87
C GLY A 288 8.23 -14.38 9.66
N ARG A 289 9.11 -13.57 10.25
CA ARG A 289 10.56 -13.77 10.13
C ARG A 289 11.06 -15.00 10.88
N ALA A 290 10.51 -15.31 12.05
CA ALA A 290 10.88 -16.50 12.82
C ALA A 290 10.55 -17.79 12.05
N SER A 291 9.34 -17.85 11.48
CA SER A 291 8.89 -18.95 10.62
C SER A 291 9.79 -19.13 9.38
N LEU A 292 10.14 -18.03 8.71
CA LEU A 292 11.04 -18.05 7.56
C LEU A 292 12.44 -18.54 7.95
N LEU A 293 12.99 -18.07 9.08
CA LEU A 293 14.31 -18.48 9.56
C LEU A 293 14.36 -19.97 9.91
N GLN A 294 13.33 -20.48 10.60
CA GLN A 294 13.21 -21.91 10.89
C GLN A 294 13.14 -22.74 9.62
N THR A 295 12.35 -22.30 8.65
CA THR A 295 12.20 -22.97 7.35
C THR A 295 13.48 -22.95 6.55
N LEU A 296 14.22 -21.84 6.53
CA LEU A 296 15.52 -21.75 5.88
C LEU A 296 16.53 -22.73 6.49
N ARG A 297 16.55 -22.87 7.82
CA ARG A 297 17.39 -23.85 8.52
C ARG A 297 17.01 -25.27 8.11
N PHE A 298 15.72 -25.60 8.10
CA PHE A 298 15.22 -26.90 7.66
C PHE A 298 15.59 -27.20 6.20
N LEU A 299 15.33 -26.27 5.27
CA LEU A 299 15.62 -26.46 3.84
C LEU A 299 17.09 -26.80 3.61
N ARG A 300 18.01 -26.19 4.36
CA ARG A 300 19.45 -26.45 4.24
C ARG A 300 19.90 -27.83 4.75
N THR A 301 19.02 -28.60 5.39
CA THR A 301 19.25 -30.00 5.75
C THR A 301 18.85 -30.98 4.65
N LEU A 302 18.09 -30.50 3.64
CA LEU A 302 17.58 -31.34 2.57
C LEU A 302 18.61 -31.50 1.45
N PRO A 303 18.75 -32.72 0.87
CA PRO A 303 19.61 -32.95 -0.29
C PRO A 303 19.27 -32.02 -1.46
N GLY A 304 20.27 -31.32 -2.00
CA GLY A 304 20.12 -30.36 -3.10
C GLY A 304 19.69 -28.95 -2.66
N CYS A 305 19.42 -28.74 -1.38
CA CYS A 305 19.03 -27.45 -0.80
C CYS A 305 20.06 -26.92 0.22
N GLU A 306 21.23 -27.52 0.37
CA GLU A 306 22.27 -27.17 1.36
C GLU A 306 22.77 -25.72 1.21
N LYS A 307 22.71 -25.20 -0.01
CA LYS A 307 23.11 -23.84 -0.37
C LYS A 307 21.94 -22.86 -0.44
N THR A 308 20.74 -23.25 -0.01
CA THR A 308 19.57 -22.37 0.02
C THR A 308 19.87 -21.09 0.79
N LYS A 309 19.59 -19.95 0.18
CA LYS A 309 19.85 -18.61 0.71
C LYS A 309 18.65 -17.69 0.49
N LEU A 310 18.48 -16.73 1.40
CA LEU A 310 17.55 -15.62 1.25
C LEU A 310 18.18 -14.61 0.29
N ILE A 311 17.52 -14.34 -0.83
CA ILE A 311 17.96 -13.39 -1.87
C ILE A 311 17.42 -12.00 -1.58
N ASP A 312 16.14 -11.94 -1.20
CA ASP A 312 15.42 -10.71 -0.91
C ASP A 312 14.30 -10.99 0.10
N MET A 313 13.90 -9.96 0.85
CA MET A 313 12.81 -10.03 1.82
C MET A 313 12.28 -8.62 2.10
N GLN A 314 10.96 -8.51 2.18
CA GLN A 314 10.33 -7.28 2.59
C GLN A 314 10.47 -7.02 4.10
N ASN A 315 10.43 -5.75 4.46
CA ASN A 315 10.61 -5.36 5.85
C ASN A 315 9.39 -5.69 6.70
N GLU A 316 8.19 -5.76 6.13
CA GLU A 316 6.96 -5.91 6.89
C GLU A 316 6.09 -7.06 6.37
N THR A 317 5.33 -7.66 7.29
CA THR A 317 4.28 -8.62 6.97
C THR A 317 3.08 -7.84 6.48
N ALA A 318 2.72 -8.03 5.21
CA ALA A 318 1.52 -7.44 4.64
C ALA A 318 0.26 -8.04 5.30
N VAL A 319 -0.46 -7.23 6.07
CA VAL A 319 -1.71 -7.61 6.73
C VAL A 319 -2.88 -7.50 5.75
N ARG A 320 -3.82 -8.47 5.78
CA ARG A 320 -4.97 -8.51 4.88
C ARG A 320 -6.23 -7.89 5.44
N GLU A 321 -6.41 -7.90 6.76
CA GLU A 321 -7.68 -7.57 7.40
C GLU A 321 -7.44 -7.02 8.81
N THR A 322 -8.08 -5.90 9.14
CA THR A 322 -8.14 -5.33 10.49
C THR A 322 -9.50 -4.65 10.71
N TYR A 323 -9.56 -3.33 10.70
CA TYR A 323 -10.79 -2.56 10.84
C TYR A 323 -11.25 -1.97 9.52
N ARG A 324 -12.56 -1.83 9.41
CA ARG A 324 -13.27 -1.10 8.37
C ARG A 324 -14.16 -0.07 9.02
N ILE A 325 -14.57 0.96 8.31
CA ILE A 325 -15.46 1.97 8.89
C ILE A 325 -16.92 1.46 8.95
N ASP A 326 -17.69 1.94 9.93
CA ASP A 326 -19.15 1.97 9.81
C ASP A 326 -19.55 3.21 9.00
N GLY A 327 -19.74 3.02 7.69
CA GLY A 327 -20.02 4.08 6.73
C GLY A 327 -21.51 4.25 6.44
N HIS A 328 -21.87 5.31 5.72
CA HIS A 328 -23.26 5.58 5.32
C HIS A 328 -23.89 4.43 4.48
N TYR A 329 -23.06 3.61 3.83
CA TYR A 329 -23.49 2.35 3.24
C TYR A 329 -22.45 1.26 3.46
N LYS A 330 -22.91 0.08 3.88
CA LYS A 330 -22.06 -1.11 4.02
C LYS A 330 -22.23 -1.98 2.78
N ILE A 331 -21.22 -2.05 1.92
CA ILE A 331 -21.23 -2.92 0.73
C ILE A 331 -21.30 -4.38 1.16
N THR A 332 -22.33 -5.09 0.70
CA THR A 332 -22.51 -6.51 1.05
C THR A 332 -21.93 -7.44 -0.02
N GLN A 333 -21.72 -8.70 0.34
CA GLN A 333 -21.40 -9.77 -0.60
C GLN A 333 -22.42 -9.81 -1.74
N ALA A 334 -23.71 -9.70 -1.41
CA ALA A 334 -24.78 -9.69 -2.39
C ALA A 334 -24.65 -8.53 -3.39
N ASP A 335 -24.34 -7.32 -2.92
CA ASP A 335 -24.08 -6.17 -3.80
C ASP A 335 -22.87 -6.44 -4.72
N TYR A 336 -21.81 -7.05 -4.16
CA TYR A 336 -20.58 -7.35 -4.90
C TYR A 336 -20.82 -8.40 -6.00
N VAL A 337 -21.37 -9.57 -5.65
CA VAL A 337 -21.54 -10.69 -6.59
C VAL A 337 -22.60 -10.45 -7.66
N THR A 338 -23.52 -9.50 -7.42
CA THR A 338 -24.50 -9.08 -8.43
C THR A 338 -24.00 -7.95 -9.33
N GLY A 339 -22.84 -7.35 -9.02
CA GLY A 339 -22.31 -6.22 -9.78
C GLY A 339 -23.19 -4.98 -9.66
N LYS A 340 -23.81 -4.77 -8.49
CA LYS A 340 -24.78 -3.69 -8.29
C LYS A 340 -24.18 -2.35 -8.69
N LEU A 341 -24.90 -1.62 -9.53
CA LEU A 341 -24.62 -0.25 -9.90
C LEU A 341 -25.42 0.69 -8.99
N PHE A 342 -24.72 1.54 -8.25
CA PHE A 342 -25.33 2.56 -7.40
C PHE A 342 -25.42 3.90 -8.12
N ASP A 343 -26.41 4.73 -7.78
CA ASP A 343 -26.56 6.09 -8.35
C ASP A 343 -25.36 7.00 -8.08
N ASP A 344 -24.67 6.75 -6.96
CA ASP A 344 -23.47 7.43 -6.48
C ASP A 344 -22.20 6.56 -6.64
N SER A 345 -22.17 5.66 -7.62
CA SER A 345 -20.97 4.86 -7.93
C SER A 345 -19.81 5.76 -8.38
N VAL A 346 -18.65 5.59 -7.75
CA VAL A 346 -17.45 6.42 -7.99
C VAL A 346 -16.24 5.62 -8.49
N SER A 347 -16.24 4.31 -8.31
CA SER A 347 -15.16 3.43 -8.78
C SER A 347 -15.71 2.04 -9.06
N TYR A 348 -15.12 1.35 -10.03
CA TYR A 348 -15.27 -0.11 -10.14
C TYR A 348 -14.37 -0.82 -9.12
N SER A 349 -14.67 -2.09 -8.86
CA SER A 349 -13.82 -3.04 -8.13
C SER A 349 -14.00 -4.42 -8.74
N TYR A 350 -12.90 -5.13 -9.01
CA TYR A 350 -12.98 -6.47 -9.57
C TYR A 350 -11.85 -7.36 -9.06
N TYR A 351 -12.23 -8.36 -8.30
CA TYR A 351 -11.39 -9.46 -7.82
C TYR A 351 -12.32 -10.60 -7.39
N PRO A 352 -11.89 -11.88 -7.42
CA PRO A 352 -12.65 -12.93 -6.75
C PRO A 352 -12.79 -12.65 -5.25
N ILE A 353 -13.81 -13.20 -4.61
CA ILE A 353 -13.87 -13.23 -3.15
C ILE A 353 -12.80 -14.22 -2.67
N ASP A 354 -11.82 -13.74 -1.92
CA ASP A 354 -10.55 -14.43 -1.67
C ASP A 354 -10.18 -14.36 -0.18
N VAL A 355 -10.91 -15.14 0.62
CA VAL A 355 -10.73 -15.21 2.08
C VAL A 355 -9.69 -16.27 2.41
N HIS A 356 -8.60 -15.85 3.06
CA HIS A 356 -7.54 -16.75 3.51
C HIS A 356 -7.83 -17.31 4.92
N ASP A 357 -7.59 -18.59 5.12
CA ASP A 357 -7.70 -19.25 6.42
C ASP A 357 -6.54 -20.25 6.66
N GLU A 358 -6.67 -21.10 7.68
CA GLU A 358 -5.70 -22.13 8.03
C GLU A 358 -5.55 -23.24 6.96
N ASN A 359 -6.56 -23.42 6.11
CA ASN A 359 -6.59 -24.42 5.04
C ASN A 359 -6.06 -23.86 3.71
N GLY A 360 -5.81 -22.55 3.63
CA GLY A 360 -5.27 -21.88 2.46
C GLY A 360 -6.22 -20.82 1.95
N VAL A 361 -6.55 -20.90 0.67
CA VAL A 361 -7.46 -19.94 0.01
C VAL A 361 -8.13 -20.62 -1.18
N VAL A 362 -9.44 -20.38 -1.33
CA VAL A 362 -10.25 -20.84 -2.47
C VAL A 362 -10.98 -19.64 -3.05
N PRO A 363 -10.49 -19.06 -4.17
CA PRO A 363 -11.13 -17.89 -4.76
C PRO A 363 -12.51 -18.22 -5.32
N ASP A 364 -13.52 -17.42 -4.95
CA ASP A 364 -14.87 -17.47 -5.50
C ASP A 364 -15.03 -16.42 -6.60
N HIS A 365 -15.02 -16.88 -7.86
CA HIS A 365 -15.02 -16.04 -9.05
C HIS A 365 -16.42 -15.52 -9.38
N LEU A 366 -16.50 -14.25 -9.75
CA LEU A 366 -17.73 -13.63 -10.24
C LEU A 366 -18.18 -14.24 -11.57
N ALA A 367 -19.49 -14.26 -11.79
CA ALA A 367 -20.06 -14.65 -13.07
C ALA A 367 -19.60 -13.70 -14.20
N GLU A 368 -19.53 -14.22 -15.42
CA GLU A 368 -19.12 -13.46 -16.59
C GLU A 368 -19.97 -12.20 -16.78
N GLY A 369 -19.32 -11.08 -17.10
CA GLY A 369 -19.96 -9.77 -17.28
C GLY A 369 -20.22 -8.99 -15.98
N ILE A 370 -20.13 -9.62 -14.80
CA ILE A 370 -20.34 -8.93 -13.53
C ILE A 370 -19.11 -8.08 -13.17
N VAL A 371 -19.34 -6.79 -12.93
CA VAL A 371 -18.32 -5.83 -12.47
C VAL A 371 -18.87 -5.01 -11.29
N PRO A 372 -18.46 -5.32 -10.06
CA PRO A 372 -18.84 -4.59 -8.85
C PRO A 372 -18.46 -3.11 -8.88
N THR A 373 -19.22 -2.29 -8.14
CA THR A 373 -18.98 -0.86 -8.00
C THR A 373 -18.91 -0.44 -6.53
N VAL A 374 -18.24 0.68 -6.26
CA VAL A 374 -18.12 1.29 -4.94
C VAL A 374 -18.90 2.60 -4.92
N PRO A 375 -19.93 2.74 -4.08
CA PRO A 375 -20.66 3.99 -3.93
C PRO A 375 -19.91 4.99 -3.04
N LEU A 376 -20.03 6.29 -3.32
CA LEU A 376 -19.39 7.36 -2.56
C LEU A 376 -19.69 7.26 -1.06
N ARG A 377 -20.94 6.98 -0.70
CA ARG A 377 -21.37 6.84 0.69
C ARG A 377 -20.74 5.67 1.45
N ALA A 378 -20.11 4.70 0.79
CA ALA A 378 -19.32 3.65 1.47
C ALA A 378 -17.92 4.13 1.90
N LEU A 379 -17.47 5.25 1.35
CA LEU A 379 -16.19 5.91 1.66
C LEU A 379 -16.32 6.95 2.79
N ILE A 380 -17.50 7.09 3.41
CA ILE A 380 -17.79 8.19 4.35
C ILE A 380 -18.31 7.59 5.66
N PRO A 381 -17.59 7.77 6.80
CA PRO A 381 -18.06 7.31 8.11
C PRO A 381 -19.41 7.93 8.48
N LYS A 382 -20.29 7.17 9.13
CA LYS A 382 -21.56 7.71 9.64
C LYS A 382 -21.31 8.87 10.60
N ASN A 383 -22.23 9.85 10.59
CA ASN A 383 -22.20 11.01 11.48
C ASN A 383 -20.92 11.87 11.36
N SER A 384 -20.15 11.69 10.29
CA SER A 384 -18.96 12.48 10.01
C SER A 384 -19.27 13.67 9.10
N ARG A 385 -18.36 14.64 9.10
CA ARG A 385 -18.40 15.79 8.20
C ARG A 385 -17.01 16.07 7.68
N ASN A 386 -16.89 16.31 6.37
CA ASN A 386 -15.61 16.57 5.71
C ASN A 386 -14.55 15.49 6.00
N PHE A 387 -14.99 14.22 6.12
CA PHE A 387 -14.14 13.09 6.42
C PHE A 387 -14.46 11.98 5.43
N LEU A 388 -13.43 11.42 4.79
CA LEU A 388 -13.56 10.24 3.93
C LEU A 388 -12.55 9.18 4.35
N VAL A 389 -12.73 7.98 3.82
CA VAL A 389 -11.74 6.90 3.85
C VAL A 389 -11.55 6.33 2.46
N ALA A 390 -10.40 5.69 2.24
CA ALA A 390 -10.20 4.89 1.03
C ALA A 390 -9.27 3.71 1.27
N GLY A 391 -9.44 2.67 0.45
CA GLY A 391 -8.63 1.46 0.51
C GLY A 391 -9.26 0.37 1.37
N ARG A 392 -8.41 -0.45 2.02
CA ARG A 392 -8.81 -1.65 2.77
C ARG A 392 -9.87 -1.38 3.86
N CYS A 393 -9.89 -0.19 4.44
CA CYS A 393 -10.83 0.20 5.51
C CYS A 393 -12.24 0.61 5.03
N VAL A 394 -12.56 0.50 3.74
CA VAL A 394 -13.89 0.84 3.18
C VAL A 394 -15.04 0.08 3.86
N SER A 395 -16.19 0.75 4.02
CA SER A 395 -17.37 0.15 4.66
C SER A 395 -17.94 -0.99 3.83
N SER A 396 -17.90 -2.20 4.38
CA SER A 396 -18.29 -3.43 3.70
C SER A 396 -18.63 -4.53 4.71
N ASP A 397 -19.15 -5.67 4.24
CA ASP A 397 -19.03 -6.94 4.97
C ASP A 397 -17.71 -7.66 4.63
N ARG A 398 -17.39 -8.70 5.41
CA ARG A 398 -16.09 -9.38 5.33
C ARG A 398 -15.77 -9.91 3.94
N LEU A 399 -16.79 -10.52 3.33
CA LEU A 399 -16.66 -11.26 2.08
C LEU A 399 -16.44 -10.28 0.93
N ALA A 400 -17.25 -9.23 0.85
CA ALA A 400 -17.01 -8.14 -0.12
C ALA A 400 -15.64 -7.48 0.13
N ASN A 401 -15.26 -7.25 1.39
CA ASN A 401 -13.97 -6.62 1.70
C ASN A 401 -12.77 -7.41 1.17
N SER A 402 -12.83 -8.75 1.20
CA SER A 402 -11.76 -9.60 0.68
C SER A 402 -11.37 -9.28 -0.77
N ALA A 403 -12.33 -8.82 -1.57
CA ALA A 403 -12.15 -8.42 -2.94
C ALA A 403 -11.99 -6.89 -3.11
N LEU A 404 -12.65 -6.07 -2.28
CA LEU A 404 -12.49 -4.60 -2.32
C LEU A 404 -11.09 -4.13 -1.89
N ARG A 405 -10.42 -4.89 -1.01
CA ARG A 405 -9.11 -4.53 -0.45
C ARG A 405 -7.92 -4.67 -1.41
N VAL A 406 -8.13 -5.18 -2.63
CA VAL A 406 -7.03 -5.35 -3.58
C VAL A 406 -6.57 -4.02 -4.17
N GLN A 407 -5.33 -3.99 -4.67
CA GLN A 407 -4.63 -2.75 -4.99
C GLN A 407 -5.33 -1.90 -6.04
N ALA A 408 -5.80 -2.47 -7.16
CA ALA A 408 -6.48 -1.70 -8.20
C ALA A 408 -7.77 -1.05 -7.67
N SER A 409 -8.58 -1.81 -6.93
CA SER A 409 -9.79 -1.29 -6.24
C SER A 409 -9.43 -0.15 -5.27
N CYS A 410 -8.35 -0.31 -4.50
CA CYS A 410 -7.87 0.70 -3.57
C CYS A 410 -7.40 1.98 -4.26
N MET A 411 -6.73 1.86 -5.42
CA MET A 411 -6.34 3.02 -6.23
C MET A 411 -7.56 3.78 -6.75
N GLY A 412 -8.56 3.07 -7.30
CA GLY A 412 -9.80 3.69 -7.75
C GLY A 412 -10.56 4.41 -6.63
N MET A 413 -10.68 3.78 -5.46
CA MET A 413 -11.25 4.40 -4.26
C MET A 413 -10.45 5.62 -3.80
N GLY A 414 -9.11 5.56 -3.85
CA GLY A 414 -8.23 6.67 -3.50
C GLY A 414 -8.47 7.88 -4.41
N GLN A 415 -8.54 7.66 -5.73
CA GLN A 415 -8.82 8.73 -6.68
C GLN A 415 -10.21 9.33 -6.47
N ALA A 416 -11.23 8.49 -6.26
CA ALA A 416 -12.59 8.92 -5.92
C ALA A 416 -12.65 9.79 -4.66
N ALA A 417 -12.01 9.34 -3.57
CA ALA A 417 -12.00 10.07 -2.31
C ALA A 417 -11.27 11.41 -2.44
N GLY A 418 -10.13 11.45 -3.13
CA GLY A 418 -9.40 12.68 -3.43
C GLY A 418 -10.25 13.68 -4.21
N ALA A 419 -10.93 13.23 -5.27
CA ALA A 419 -11.78 14.10 -6.09
C ALA A 419 -13.01 14.62 -5.33
N ALA A 420 -13.66 13.77 -4.53
CA ALA A 420 -14.79 14.16 -3.69
C ALA A 420 -14.36 15.20 -2.63
N ALA A 421 -13.20 15.02 -2.00
CA ALA A 421 -12.63 16.00 -1.06
C ALA A 421 -12.34 17.35 -1.74
N VAL A 422 -11.75 17.35 -2.94
CA VAL A 422 -11.49 18.57 -3.72
C VAL A 422 -12.79 19.34 -3.95
N LEU A 423 -13.83 18.68 -4.45
CA LEU A 423 -15.10 19.33 -4.74
C LEU A 423 -15.79 19.82 -3.46
N ALA A 424 -15.80 19.02 -2.41
CA ALA A 424 -16.33 19.40 -1.10
C ALA A 424 -15.63 20.65 -0.56
N ASN A 425 -14.30 20.71 -0.64
CA ASN A 425 -13.51 21.87 -0.26
C ASN A 425 -13.85 23.11 -1.10
N MET A 426 -13.85 22.99 -2.43
CA MET A 426 -14.12 24.10 -3.35
C MET A 426 -15.54 24.66 -3.22
N GLN A 427 -16.52 23.78 -2.99
CA GLN A 427 -17.93 24.14 -2.90
C GLN A 427 -18.35 24.49 -1.46
N ASN A 428 -17.44 24.42 -0.48
CA ASN A 428 -17.73 24.57 0.95
C ASN A 428 -18.87 23.64 1.43
N LYS A 429 -18.80 22.38 1.01
CA LYS A 429 -19.75 21.30 1.30
C LYS A 429 -19.07 20.14 2.01
N THR A 430 -19.88 19.19 2.50
CA THR A 430 -19.38 17.87 2.89
C THR A 430 -19.37 16.93 1.68
N PRO A 431 -18.55 15.87 1.64
CA PRO A 431 -18.46 14.98 0.48
C PRO A 431 -19.78 14.34 0.04
N LEU A 432 -20.75 14.12 0.94
CA LEU A 432 -22.08 13.61 0.56
C LEU A 432 -22.91 14.58 -0.29
N ASP A 433 -22.62 15.88 -0.22
CA ASP A 433 -23.42 16.93 -0.86
C ASP A 433 -22.82 17.41 -2.19
N VAL A 434 -21.70 16.81 -2.62
CA VAL A 434 -21.07 17.16 -3.90
C VAL A 434 -21.92 16.62 -5.06
N SER A 435 -21.96 17.39 -6.16
CA SER A 435 -22.65 16.95 -7.37
C SER A 435 -21.95 15.73 -7.94
N MET A 436 -22.69 14.63 -8.13
CA MET A 436 -22.15 13.45 -8.81
C MET A 436 -21.66 13.80 -10.21
N SER A 437 -22.33 14.70 -10.94
CA SER A 437 -21.89 15.13 -12.27
C SER A 437 -20.51 15.80 -12.24
N ASP A 438 -20.27 16.69 -11.26
CA ASP A 438 -18.98 17.37 -11.11
C ASP A 438 -17.89 16.36 -10.71
N LEU A 439 -18.24 15.40 -9.84
CA LEU A 439 -17.34 14.35 -9.41
C LEU A 439 -16.94 13.44 -10.57
N ARG A 440 -17.89 13.01 -11.41
CA ARG A 440 -17.57 12.20 -12.60
C ARG A 440 -16.64 12.95 -13.52
N LYS A 441 -16.95 14.22 -13.80
CA LYS A 441 -16.12 15.08 -14.67
C LYS A 441 -14.69 15.21 -14.14
N LEU A 442 -14.51 15.50 -12.84
CA LEU A 442 -13.18 15.64 -12.25
C LEU A 442 -12.38 14.32 -12.24
N LEU A 443 -13.06 13.18 -12.09
CA LEU A 443 -12.40 11.87 -12.20
C LEU A 443 -11.94 11.59 -13.63
N GLU A 444 -12.80 11.84 -14.62
CA GLU A 444 -12.50 11.67 -16.04
C GLU A 444 -11.40 12.64 -16.52
N GLU A 445 -11.39 13.89 -16.02
CA GLU A 445 -10.32 14.87 -16.28
C GLU A 445 -8.93 14.37 -15.89
N HIS A 446 -8.84 13.52 -14.86
CA HIS A 446 -7.60 12.86 -14.43
C HIS A 446 -7.57 11.36 -14.82
N GLY A 447 -8.23 11.00 -15.92
CA GLY A 447 -8.14 9.71 -16.59
C GLY A 447 -8.88 8.55 -15.90
N GLY A 448 -9.64 8.81 -14.84
CA GLY A 448 -10.41 7.79 -14.14
C GLY A 448 -11.59 7.28 -14.97
N ILE A 449 -11.93 5.99 -14.79
CA ILE A 449 -13.15 5.39 -15.34
C ILE A 449 -14.22 5.40 -14.24
N VAL A 450 -15.38 5.98 -14.52
CA VAL A 450 -16.48 6.10 -13.56
C VAL A 450 -17.62 5.15 -13.93
N PRO A 451 -18.19 4.38 -12.98
CA PRO A 451 -19.26 3.46 -13.32
C PRO A 451 -20.55 4.13 -13.81
N GLY A 452 -21.20 3.47 -14.77
CA GLY A 452 -22.53 3.85 -15.26
C GLY A 452 -22.55 4.98 -16.28
N THR A 453 -21.40 5.52 -16.69
CA THR A 453 -21.33 6.38 -17.88
C THR A 453 -21.26 5.50 -19.13
N SER A 454 -22.12 5.77 -20.11
CA SER A 454 -21.98 5.14 -21.43
C SER A 454 -20.68 5.66 -22.01
N SER A 455 -19.62 4.84 -21.99
CA SER A 455 -18.38 5.12 -22.71
C SER A 455 -18.75 5.43 -24.16
N LYS A 456 -18.47 6.66 -24.63
CA LYS A 456 -18.36 6.89 -26.07
C LYS A 456 -17.27 5.93 -26.55
N GLY A 457 -17.68 5.00 -27.41
CA GLY A 457 -16.91 3.85 -27.84
C GLY A 457 -15.63 4.17 -28.59
#